data_AF-A0A1S9BTY2-F1
#
_entry.id   AF-A0A1S9BTY2-F1
#
_cell.length_a   1.000
_cell.length_b   1.000
_cell.length_c   1.000
_cell.angle_alpha   90.00
_cell.angle_beta   90.00
_cell.angle_gamma   90.00
#
_symmetry.space_group_name_H-M   'P 1'
#
loop_
_entity.id
_entity.type
_entity.pdbx_description
1 polymer ?
#
loop_
_entity_poly.entity_id
_entity_poly.type
_entity_poly.pdbx_seq_one_letter_code
_entity_poly.pdbx_strand_id
1 'polypeptide(L)'
;MSEKTFDEILIMAEQILPSPINCRQIEVLEFMYNDLKMSPELIEYLLEFCANMGKTVFAYLRAMAINWHDRGFTTVQQVQEFEDRLNGRTAPAIVNPTKFANFNQRTDDLDALVMKRMMERRG
;
A
#
# COMPACT_ATOMS: atom_id res chain seq x y z
N MET A 1 -15.06 18.23 -2.19
CA MET A 1 -14.08 17.15 -1.94
C MET A 1 -12.92 17.84 -1.25
N SER A 2 -12.84 17.78 0.08
CA SER A 2 -11.73 18.41 0.81
C SER A 2 -10.44 17.72 0.40
N GLU A 3 -9.48 18.51 -0.06
CA GLU A 3 -8.10 18.06 -0.24
C GLU A 3 -7.57 17.70 1.16
N LYS A 4 -7.38 16.41 1.44
CA LYS A 4 -6.86 15.98 2.73
C LYS A 4 -5.44 16.52 2.88
N THR A 5 -5.18 17.17 4.00
CA THR A 5 -3.85 17.75 4.27
C THR A 5 -2.88 16.68 4.78
N PHE A 6 -1.57 16.95 4.69
CA PHE A 6 -0.55 16.04 5.20
C PHE A 6 -0.73 15.73 6.70
N ASP A 7 -1.23 16.69 7.48
CA ASP A 7 -1.53 16.49 8.91
C ASP A 7 -2.63 15.44 9.13
N GLU A 8 -3.65 15.39 8.26
CA GLU A 8 -4.69 14.36 8.32
C GLU A 8 -4.12 12.98 8.03
N ILE A 9 -3.17 12.87 7.09
CA ILE A 9 -2.48 11.61 6.79
C ILE A 9 -1.69 11.13 8.01
N LEU A 10 -1.00 12.03 8.73
CA LEU A 10 -0.25 11.67 9.94
C LEU A 10 -1.18 11.16 11.04
N ILE A 11 -2.32 11.83 11.24
CA ILE A 11 -3.33 11.39 12.22
C ILE A 11 -3.86 10.00 11.87
N MET A 12 -4.20 9.75 10.60
CA MET A 12 -4.68 8.43 10.16
C MET A 12 -3.60 7.35 10.30
N ALA A 13 -2.36 7.67 9.94
CA ALA A 13 -1.23 6.76 10.09
C ALA A 13 -1.02 6.36 11.56
N GLU A 14 -1.24 7.27 12.51
CA GLU A 14 -1.16 6.97 13.95
C GLU A 14 -2.31 6.07 14.43
N GLN A 15 -3.50 6.18 13.84
CA GLN A 15 -4.63 5.29 14.14
C GLN A 15 -4.42 3.88 13.59
N ILE A 16 -3.81 3.76 12.41
CA ILE A 16 -3.61 2.50 11.70
C ILE A 16 -2.41 1.72 12.26
N LEU A 17 -1.33 2.42 12.64
CA LEU A 17 -0.11 1.78 13.11
C LEU A 17 -0.20 1.46 14.61
N PRO A 18 0.26 0.27 15.04
CA PRO A 18 0.23 -0.14 16.45
C PRO A 18 1.27 0.58 17.32
N SER A 19 2.11 1.44 16.73
CA SER A 19 3.20 2.16 17.39
C SER A 19 3.15 3.63 16.98
N PRO A 20 3.56 4.56 17.85
CA PRO A 20 3.69 5.97 17.48
C PRO A 20 4.61 6.12 16.27
N ILE A 21 4.24 7.08 15.41
CA ILE A 21 5.01 7.41 14.22
C ILE A 21 6.38 7.96 14.63
N ASN A 22 7.43 7.40 14.06
CA ASN A 22 8.81 7.86 14.22
C ASN A 22 9.17 8.86 13.10
N CYS A 23 10.15 9.74 13.32
CA CYS A 23 10.63 10.73 12.34
C CYS A 23 10.91 10.11 10.97
N ARG A 24 11.49 8.90 10.91
CA ARG A 24 11.74 8.20 9.62
C ARG A 24 10.46 7.84 8.87
N GLN A 25 9.37 7.53 9.57
CA GLN A 25 8.08 7.25 8.93
C GLN A 25 7.48 8.56 8.39
N ILE A 26 7.61 9.66 9.13
CA ILE A 26 7.20 11.01 8.68
C ILE A 26 7.96 11.37 7.40
N GLU A 27 9.28 11.22 7.37
CA GLU A 27 10.11 11.49 6.18
C GLU A 27 9.65 10.69 4.95
N VAL A 28 9.25 9.42 5.14
CA VAL A 28 8.77 8.57 4.05
C VAL A 28 7.37 8.99 3.58
N LEU A 29 6.48 9.34 4.50
CA LEU A 29 5.16 9.89 4.16
C LEU A 29 5.28 11.23 3.44
N GLU A 30 6.18 12.09 3.90
CA GLU A 30 6.49 13.36 3.27
C GLU A 30 7.03 13.14 1.85
N PHE A 31 7.95 12.20 1.66
CA PHE A 31 8.44 11.82 0.33
C PHE A 31 7.31 11.32 -0.59
N MET A 32 6.35 10.55 -0.08
CA MET A 32 5.19 10.11 -0.88
C MET A 32 4.29 11.28 -1.32
N TYR A 33 4.04 12.21 -0.40
CA TYR A 33 3.18 13.35 -0.64
C TYR A 33 3.85 14.42 -1.52
N ASN A 34 5.11 14.74 -1.24
CA ASN A 34 5.83 15.83 -1.88
C ASN A 34 6.56 15.41 -3.17
N ASP A 35 7.32 14.31 -3.15
CA ASP A 35 8.13 13.88 -4.30
C ASP A 35 7.32 13.01 -5.27
N LEU A 36 6.59 12.03 -4.75
CA LEU A 36 5.81 11.10 -5.58
C LEU A 36 4.42 11.64 -5.95
N LYS A 37 4.01 12.78 -5.35
CA LYS A 37 2.71 13.45 -5.57
C LYS A 37 1.53 12.48 -5.52
N MET A 38 1.62 11.50 -4.60
CA MET A 38 0.54 10.54 -4.40
C MET A 38 -0.63 11.21 -3.69
N SER A 39 -1.84 10.81 -4.09
CA SER A 39 -3.06 11.25 -3.42
C SER A 39 -3.09 10.76 -1.97
N PRO A 40 -3.63 11.56 -1.02
CA PRO A 40 -3.77 11.16 0.38
C PRO A 40 -4.47 9.81 0.56
N GLU A 41 -5.50 9.54 -0.25
CA GLU A 41 -6.24 8.27 -0.26
C GLU A 41 -5.34 7.08 -0.61
N LEU A 42 -4.37 7.28 -1.50
CA LEU A 42 -3.43 6.24 -1.90
C LEU A 42 -2.44 5.93 -0.78
N ILE A 43 -1.98 6.96 -0.07
CA ILE A 43 -1.07 6.81 1.07
C ILE A 43 -1.79 6.12 2.25
N GLU A 44 -3.05 6.48 2.51
CA GLU A 44 -3.92 5.83 3.49
C GLU A 44 -4.08 4.33 3.19
N TYR A 45 -4.45 3.99 1.95
CA TYR A 45 -4.57 2.59 1.52
C TYR A 45 -3.26 1.80 1.69
N LEU A 46 -2.12 2.44 1.40
CA LEU A 46 -0.80 1.85 1.56
C LEU A 46 -0.50 1.53 3.04
N LEU A 47 -0.87 2.44 3.95
CA LEU A 47 -0.71 2.25 5.39
C LEU A 47 -1.57 1.09 5.92
N GLU A 48 -2.85 1.04 5.52
CA GLU A 48 -3.75 -0.06 5.88
C GLU A 48 -3.22 -1.40 5.37
N PHE A 49 -2.71 -1.44 4.14
CA PHE A 49 -2.12 -2.63 3.55
C PHE A 49 -0.91 -3.12 4.35
N CYS A 50 -0.01 -2.21 4.76
CA CYS A 50 1.13 -2.55 5.61
C CYS A 50 0.70 -3.05 7.00
N ALA A 51 -0.34 -2.46 7.59
CA ALA A 51 -0.87 -2.88 8.89
C ALA A 51 -1.50 -4.28 8.82
N ASN A 52 -2.29 -4.57 7.78
CA ASN A 52 -2.93 -5.87 7.56
C ASN A 52 -1.92 -7.01 7.39
N MET A 53 -0.77 -6.75 6.76
CA MET A 53 0.30 -7.74 6.62
C MET A 53 1.18 -7.87 7.88
N GLY A 54 0.98 -7.03 8.90
CA GLY A 54 1.85 -6.96 10.08
C GLY A 54 3.27 -6.48 9.77
N LYS A 55 3.51 -5.97 8.54
CA LYS A 55 4.81 -5.51 8.05
C LYS A 55 4.84 -3.98 8.08
N THR A 56 4.92 -3.44 9.28
CA THR A 56 4.95 -1.98 9.54
C THR A 56 6.35 -1.38 9.45
N VAL A 57 7.31 -2.07 8.82
CA VAL A 57 8.69 -1.61 8.69
C VAL A 57 8.75 -0.48 7.67
N PHE A 58 9.29 0.68 8.06
CA PHE A 58 9.35 1.89 7.21
C PHE A 58 10.05 1.68 5.86
N ALA A 59 11.06 0.79 5.79
CA ALA A 59 11.72 0.45 4.54
C ALA A 59 10.71 -0.13 3.54
N TYR A 60 9.77 -0.94 4.04
CA TYR A 60 8.71 -1.60 3.26
C TYR A 60 7.74 -0.58 2.66
N LEU A 61 7.25 0.33 3.50
CA LEU A 61 6.42 1.46 3.09
C LEU A 61 7.06 2.24 1.93
N ARG A 62 8.35 2.59 2.07
CA ARG A 62 9.10 3.34 1.06
C ARG A 62 9.25 2.60 -0.25
N ALA A 63 9.64 1.32 -0.24
CA ALA A 63 9.85 0.61 -1.50
C ALA A 63 8.53 0.29 -2.21
N MET A 64 7.45 0.07 -1.46
CA MET A 64 6.13 -0.13 -2.05
C MET A 64 5.64 1.15 -2.73
N ALA A 65 5.82 2.31 -2.08
CA ALA A 65 5.53 3.60 -2.70
C ALA A 65 6.34 3.82 -3.99
N ILE A 66 7.66 3.57 -3.95
CA ILE A 66 8.50 3.66 -5.16
C ILE A 66 8.00 2.69 -6.23
N ASN A 67 7.61 1.46 -5.86
CA ASN A 67 7.12 0.47 -6.82
C ASN A 67 5.81 0.92 -7.49
N TRP A 68 4.88 1.49 -6.73
CA TRP A 68 3.61 1.99 -7.25
C TRP A 68 3.81 3.20 -8.16
N HIS A 69 4.70 4.11 -7.77
CA HIS A 69 5.07 5.25 -8.61
C HIS A 69 5.78 4.84 -9.90
N ASP A 70 6.71 3.88 -9.84
CA ASP A 70 7.43 3.32 -11.01
C ASP A 70 6.44 2.68 -12.02
N ARG A 71 5.33 2.14 -11.52
CA ARG A 71 4.21 1.62 -12.33
C ARG A 71 3.25 2.71 -12.82
N GLY A 72 3.38 3.93 -12.34
CA GLY A 72 2.52 5.07 -12.68
C GLY A 72 1.18 5.07 -11.96
N PHE A 73 1.07 4.41 -10.80
CA PHE A 73 -0.16 4.43 -10.02
C PHE A 73 -0.33 5.76 -9.30
N THR A 74 -1.44 6.44 -9.59
CA THR A 74 -1.83 7.72 -8.99
C THR A 74 -3.13 7.65 -8.19
N THR A 75 -3.90 6.57 -8.37
CA THR A 75 -5.19 6.38 -7.69
C THR A 75 -5.30 5.00 -7.06
N VAL A 76 -6.08 4.91 -5.98
CA VAL A 76 -6.38 3.65 -5.30
C VAL A 76 -7.00 2.63 -6.26
N GLN A 77 -7.87 3.08 -7.17
CA GLN A 77 -8.50 2.20 -8.16
C GLN A 77 -7.47 1.52 -9.08
N GLN A 78 -6.43 2.23 -9.51
CA GLN A 78 -5.39 1.63 -10.36
C GLN A 78 -4.60 0.54 -9.60
N VAL A 79 -4.37 0.76 -8.30
CA VAL A 79 -3.73 -0.25 -7.45
C VAL A 79 -4.65 -1.45 -7.27
N GLN A 80 -5.93 -1.23 -6.99
CA GLN A 80 -6.93 -2.31 -6.87
C GLN A 80 -7.06 -3.11 -8.16
N GLU A 81 -7.15 -2.46 -9.32
CA GLU A 81 -7.18 -3.14 -10.61
C GLU A 81 -5.89 -3.93 -10.86
N PHE A 82 -4.75 -3.41 -10.42
CA PHE A 82 -3.48 -4.11 -10.52
C PHE A 82 -3.43 -5.34 -9.60
N GLU A 83 -3.88 -5.21 -8.35
CA GLU A 83 -4.04 -6.32 -7.43
C GLU A 83 -4.98 -7.38 -8.02
N ASP A 84 -6.15 -6.99 -8.52
CA ASP A 84 -7.11 -7.89 -9.17
C ASP A 84 -6.51 -8.62 -10.39
N ARG A 85 -5.69 -7.92 -11.18
CA ARG A 85 -5.00 -8.51 -12.34
C ARG A 85 -3.91 -9.49 -11.93
N LEU A 86 -3.15 -9.19 -10.88
CA LEU A 86 -2.18 -10.13 -10.31
C LEU A 86 -2.89 -11.34 -9.69
N ASN A 87 -4.03 -11.12 -9.05
CA ASN A 87 -4.83 -12.13 -8.38
C ASN A 87 -5.56 -13.08 -9.33
N GLY A 88 -5.53 -12.82 -10.65
CA GLY A 88 -5.96 -13.75 -11.69
C GLY A 88 -7.48 -13.98 -11.75
N ARG A 89 -8.15 -13.17 -12.58
CA ARG A 89 -9.54 -13.35 -13.06
C ARG A 89 -10.63 -13.47 -11.98
N THR A 90 -11.32 -12.36 -11.74
CA THR A 90 -12.79 -12.37 -11.80
C THR A 90 -13.26 -11.29 -12.77
N ALA A 91 -13.46 -11.67 -14.03
CA ALA A 91 -14.56 -11.09 -14.82
C ALA A 91 -15.86 -11.24 -14.01
N PRO A 92 -16.90 -10.41 -14.22
CA PRO A 92 -18.11 -10.45 -13.40
C PRO A 92 -18.83 -11.78 -13.62
N ALA A 93 -18.50 -12.78 -12.79
CA ALA A 93 -19.24 -14.02 -12.72
C ALA A 93 -20.44 -13.74 -11.80
N ILE A 94 -21.63 -13.81 -12.38
CA ILE A 94 -22.87 -13.98 -11.62
C ILE A 94 -22.72 -15.29 -10.86
N VAL A 95 -22.17 -15.27 -9.64
CA VAL A 95 -22.03 -16.45 -8.78
C VAL A 95 -22.42 -16.12 -7.35
N ASN A 96 -23.37 -16.90 -6.86
CA ASN A 96 -23.89 -16.85 -5.50
C ASN A 96 -22.77 -16.97 -4.47
N PRO A 97 -22.82 -16.23 -3.35
CA PRO A 97 -21.70 -16.14 -2.42
C PRO A 97 -21.67 -17.38 -1.52
N THR A 98 -20.63 -18.19 -1.62
CA THR A 98 -20.25 -19.11 -0.54
C THR A 98 -19.04 -18.56 0.22
N LYS A 99 -19.39 -18.01 1.38
CA LYS A 99 -18.63 -17.73 2.60
C LYS A 99 -17.15 -18.20 2.66
N PHE A 100 -16.24 -17.23 2.52
CA PHE A 100 -14.90 -17.11 3.14
C PHE A 100 -13.89 -18.27 2.97
N ALA A 101 -13.26 -18.39 1.81
CA ALA A 101 -11.96 -19.05 1.70
C ALA A 101 -11.09 -18.34 0.66
N ASN A 102 -9.84 -18.02 1.00
CA ASN A 102 -8.77 -17.45 0.17
C ASN A 102 -8.56 -15.92 0.17
N PHE A 103 -8.64 -15.26 1.34
CA PHE A 103 -8.14 -13.87 1.46
C PHE A 103 -6.65 -13.78 1.84
N ASN A 104 -6.01 -14.89 2.26
CA ASN A 104 -4.70 -14.86 2.92
C ASN A 104 -3.52 -15.45 2.11
N GLN A 105 -3.68 -15.71 0.80
CA GLN A 105 -2.59 -16.29 -0.02
C GLN A 105 -2.17 -15.41 -1.20
N ARG A 106 -2.78 -14.23 -1.34
CA ARG A 106 -2.78 -13.44 -2.60
C ARG A 106 -2.01 -12.12 -2.49
N THR A 107 -1.97 -11.53 -1.30
CA THR A 107 -1.16 -10.34 -0.99
C THR A 107 0.34 -10.65 -0.89
N ASP A 108 0.68 -11.93 -0.68
CA ASP A 108 2.06 -12.40 -0.52
C ASP A 108 2.92 -12.21 -1.78
N ASP A 109 2.33 -12.19 -2.99
CA ASP A 109 3.09 -12.07 -4.23
C ASP A 109 3.60 -10.64 -4.50
N LEU A 110 2.77 -9.62 -4.23
CA LEU A 110 3.19 -8.21 -4.34
C LEU A 110 4.27 -7.91 -3.29
N ASP A 111 4.06 -8.41 -2.08
CA ASP A 111 5.01 -8.32 -0.98
C ASP A 111 6.29 -9.10 -1.27
N ALA A 112 6.21 -10.30 -1.83
CA ALA A 112 7.38 -11.07 -2.26
C ALA A 112 8.18 -10.35 -3.35
N LEU A 113 7.52 -9.68 -4.32
CA LEU A 113 8.21 -8.90 -5.34
C LEU A 113 8.91 -7.66 -4.78
N VAL A 114 8.23 -6.91 -3.90
CA VAL A 114 8.82 -5.74 -3.23
C VAL A 114 9.98 -6.19 -2.33
N MET A 115 9.78 -7.24 -1.54
CA MET A 115 10.82 -7.83 -0.68
C MET A 115 11.99 -8.38 -1.48
N LYS A 116 11.75 -9.05 -2.61
CA LYS A 116 12.79 -9.54 -3.50
C LYS A 116 13.63 -8.38 -4.04
N ARG A 117 12.98 -7.33 -4.57
CA ARG A 117 13.68 -6.13 -5.08
C ARG A 117 14.46 -5.41 -3.98
N MET A 118 13.96 -5.41 -2.74
CA MET A 118 14.71 -4.89 -1.59
C MET A 118 15.94 -5.72 -1.24
N MET A 119 15.81 -7.05 -1.25
CA MET A 119 16.90 -7.97 -0.91
C MET A 119 18.00 -7.95 -1.97
N GLU A 120 17.64 -7.84 -3.25
CA GLU A 120 18.57 -7.75 -4.39
C GLU A 120 19.40 -6.46 -4.40
N ARG A 121 18.90 -5.37 -3.79
CA ARG A 121 19.60 -4.07 -3.72
C ARG A 121 20.65 -3.98 -2.59
N ARG A 122 20.76 -5.01 -1.75
CA ARG A 122 21.76 -5.09 -0.65
C ARG A 122 22.91 -6.05 -0.93
N GLY A 123 23.01 -6.59 -2.15
CA GLY A 123 24.11 -7.47 -2.59
C GLY A 123 25.20 -6.70 -3.32
#